data_AF-A0A2V8UTI6-F1
#
_entry.id   AF-A0A2V8UTI6-F1
#
_cell.length_a   1.000
_cell.length_b   1.000
_cell.length_c   1.000
_cell.angle_alpha   90.00
_cell.angle_beta   90.00
_cell.angle_gamma   90.00
#
_symmetry.space_group_name_H-M   'P 1'
#
loop_
_entity.id
_entity.type
_entity.pdbx_description
1 polymer ?
#
loop_
_entity_poly.entity_id
_entity_poly.type
_entity_poly.pdbx_seq_one_letter_code
_entity_poly.pdbx_strand_id
1 'polypeptide(L)'
;MKQAALRGNPPTRRSVFIDPELRARFRAFPAQLASLETARPRPRTPLWNEIENAFGIRISQANSGSITPEEALHRANQEMEAIVQRAK
;
A
#
# COMPACT_ATOMS: atom_id res chain seq x y z
N MET A 1 23.28 -4.18 6.23
CA MET A 1 21.81 -4.39 6.17
C MET A 1 21.27 -5.14 7.39
N LYS A 2 21.84 -6.29 7.79
CA LYS A 2 21.42 -7.00 9.02
C LYS A 2 21.41 -6.12 10.28
N GLN A 3 22.46 -5.32 10.50
CA GLN A 3 22.53 -4.38 11.63
C GLN A 3 21.41 -3.32 11.62
N ALA A 4 20.98 -2.85 10.44
CA ALA A 4 19.86 -1.93 10.35
C ALA A 4 18.54 -2.62 10.72
N ALA A 5 18.35 -3.87 10.28
CA ALA A 5 17.18 -4.68 10.63
C ALA A 5 17.11 -4.99 12.13
N LEU A 6 18.25 -5.27 12.78
CA LEU A 6 18.33 -5.45 14.24
C LEU A 6 17.89 -4.21 15.03
N ARG A 7 18.02 -3.02 14.43
CA ARG A 7 17.56 -1.74 14.98
C ARG A 7 16.10 -1.40 14.61
N GLY A 8 15.38 -2.34 13.99
CA GLY A 8 13.97 -2.17 13.61
C GLY A 8 13.73 -1.58 12.23
N ASN A 9 14.76 -1.33 11.41
CA ASN A 9 14.54 -0.87 10.04
C ASN A 9 14.00 -2.02 9.17
N PRO A 10 12.95 -1.79 8.35
CA PRO A 10 12.48 -2.79 7.41
C PRO A 10 13.59 -3.27 6.46
N PRO A 11 13.78 -4.59 6.28
CA PRO A 11 14.77 -5.08 5.34
C PRO A 11 14.42 -4.74 3.89
N THR A 12 15.44 -4.43 3.08
CA THR A 12 15.27 -4.18 1.64
C THR A 12 15.90 -5.27 0.76
N ARG A 13 16.45 -6.32 1.37
CA ARG A 13 17.06 -7.47 0.68
C ARG A 13 16.42 -8.75 1.15
N ARG A 14 16.03 -9.63 0.22
CA ARG A 14 15.49 -10.97 0.50
C ARG A 14 16.37 -11.75 1.49
N SER A 15 17.69 -11.72 1.31
CA SER A 15 18.65 -12.42 2.17
C SER A 15 18.58 -12.02 3.65
N VAL A 16 18.14 -10.81 3.96
CA VAL A 16 17.99 -10.31 5.33
C VAL A 16 16.67 -10.78 5.95
N PHE A 17 15.61 -10.93 5.15
CA PHE A 17 14.35 -11.53 5.62
C PHE A 17 14.49 -13.01 5.98
N ILE A 18 15.41 -13.73 5.33
CA ILE A 18 15.61 -15.17 5.53
C ILE A 18 16.74 -15.51 6.53
N ASP A 19 17.44 -14.52 7.07
CA ASP A 19 18.50 -14.73 8.06
C ASP A 19 17.93 -15.40 9.33
N PRO A 20 18.50 -16.53 9.80
CA PRO A 20 17.93 -17.30 10.91
C PRO A 20 17.81 -16.52 12.22
N GLU A 21 18.80 -15.70 12.56
CA GLU A 21 18.80 -14.88 13.78
C GLU A 21 17.68 -13.83 13.71
N LEU A 22 17.56 -13.17 12.56
CA LEU A 22 16.52 -12.18 12.34
C LEU A 22 15.12 -12.78 12.31
N ARG A 23 14.92 -13.96 11.71
CA ARG A 23 13.62 -14.65 11.71
C ARG A 23 13.19 -15.09 13.11
N ALA A 24 14.14 -15.53 13.94
CA ALA A 24 13.85 -15.87 15.33
C ALA A 24 13.40 -14.65 16.14
N ARG A 25 14.02 -13.50 15.91
CA ARG A 25 13.69 -12.24 16.58
C ARG A 25 12.43 -11.56 16.05
N PHE A 26 12.27 -11.51 14.73
CA PHE A 26 11.21 -10.80 14.03
C PHE A 26 10.27 -11.78 13.33
N ARG A 27 9.30 -12.30 14.11
CA ARG A 27 8.33 -13.30 13.64
C ARG A 27 7.49 -12.86 12.43
N ALA A 28 7.39 -11.55 12.19
CA ALA A 28 6.66 -10.99 11.05
C ALA A 28 7.42 -11.10 9.71
N PHE A 29 8.74 -11.33 9.71
CA PHE A 29 9.55 -11.30 8.49
C PHE A 29 9.10 -12.29 7.39
N PRO A 30 8.68 -13.53 7.70
CA PRO A 30 8.12 -14.42 6.68
C PRO A 30 6.86 -13.85 6.01
N ALA A 31 5.91 -13.33 6.80
CA ALA A 31 4.68 -12.74 6.27
C ALA A 31 4.94 -11.44 5.50
N GLN A 32 5.87 -10.61 5.97
CA GLN A 32 6.31 -9.40 5.26
C GLN A 32 6.96 -9.75 3.91
N LEU A 33 7.86 -10.73 3.87
CA LEU A 33 8.48 -11.16 2.63
C LEU A 33 7.42 -11.68 1.63
N ALA A 34 6.51 -12.54 2.08
CA ALA A 34 5.43 -13.06 1.24
C ALA A 34 4.52 -11.95 0.69
N SER A 35 4.20 -10.94 1.52
CA SER A 35 3.45 -9.77 1.07
C SER A 35 4.21 -8.96 0.02
N LEU A 36 5.51 -8.73 0.23
CA LEU A 36 6.35 -7.97 -0.71
C LEU A 36 6.54 -8.68 -2.06
N GLU A 37 6.52 -10.01 -2.10
CA GLU A 37 6.63 -10.79 -3.34
C GLU A 37 5.44 -10.60 -4.29
N THR A 38 4.29 -10.19 -3.77
CA THR A 38 3.05 -10.00 -4.54
C THR A 38 2.57 -8.55 -4.57
N ALA A 39 3.24 -7.67 -3.83
CA ALA A 39 2.90 -6.25 -3.75
C ALA A 39 3.12 -5.54 -5.09
N ARG A 40 2.28 -4.53 -5.35
CA ARG A 40 2.47 -3.60 -6.46
C ARG A 40 2.87 -2.22 -5.92
N PRO A 41 3.91 -1.59 -6.48
CA PRO A 41 4.23 -0.22 -6.11
C PRO A 41 3.10 0.71 -6.55
N ARG A 42 2.92 1.79 -5.79
CA ARG A 42 2.01 2.88 -6.17
C ARG A 42 2.44 3.46 -7.53
N PRO A 43 1.49 3.92 -8.38
CA PRO A 43 1.79 4.67 -9.58
C PRO A 43 2.78 5.82 -9.34
N ARG A 44 3.79 5.95 -10.22
CA ARG A 44 4.79 7.01 -10.15
C ARG A 44 4.27 8.28 -10.86
N THR A 45 3.40 9.01 -10.17
CA THR A 45 2.76 10.25 -10.67
C THR A 45 2.75 11.33 -9.58
N PRO A 46 2.95 12.62 -9.90
CA PRO A 46 2.79 13.70 -8.93
C PRO A 46 1.34 13.86 -8.44
N LEU A 47 0.37 13.27 -9.16
CA LEU A 47 -1.06 13.34 -8.83
C LEU A 47 -1.49 12.33 -7.75
N TRP A 48 -0.56 11.50 -7.25
CA TRP A 48 -0.91 10.36 -6.38
C TRP A 48 -1.69 10.78 -5.13
N ASN A 49 -1.34 11.91 -4.51
CA ASN A 49 -2.03 12.39 -3.30
C ASN A 49 -3.52 12.67 -3.57
N GLU A 50 -3.85 13.23 -4.73
CA GLU A 50 -5.24 13.50 -5.09
C GLU A 50 -6.00 12.20 -5.40
N ILE A 51 -5.35 11.28 -6.12
CA ILE A 51 -5.89 9.96 -6.44
C ILE A 51 -6.20 9.17 -5.14
N GLU A 52 -5.26 9.13 -4.20
CA GLU A 52 -5.41 8.44 -2.91
C GLU A 52 -6.51 9.08 -2.06
N ASN A 53 -6.63 10.41 -2.07
CA ASN A 53 -7.68 11.11 -1.33
C ASN A 53 -9.08 10.83 -1.90
N ALA A 54 -9.25 10.90 -3.22
CA ALA A 54 -10.52 10.58 -3.88
C ALA A 54 -10.99 9.16 -3.54
N PHE A 55 -10.08 8.19 -3.62
CA PHE A 55 -10.36 6.80 -3.25
C PHE A 55 -10.70 6.65 -1.75
N GLY A 56 -9.90 7.24 -0.87
CA GLY A 56 -10.08 7.15 0.59
C GLY A 56 -11.41 7.71 1.08
N ILE A 57 -11.85 8.85 0.54
CA ILE A 57 -13.15 9.46 0.86
C ILE A 57 -14.30 8.50 0.56
N ARG A 58 -14.32 7.91 -0.65
CA ARG A 58 -15.40 7.00 -1.07
C ARG A 58 -15.41 5.70 -0.28
N ILE A 59 -14.25 5.13 0.01
CA ILE A 59 -14.15 3.97 0.92
C ILE A 59 -14.69 4.31 2.31
N SER A 60 -14.36 5.48 2.85
CA SER A 60 -14.88 5.88 4.16
C SER A 60 -16.40 5.98 4.18
N GLN A 61 -17.02 6.46 3.09
CA GLN A 61 -18.47 6.53 2.93
C GLN A 61 -19.13 5.15 2.82
N ALA A 62 -18.49 4.20 2.12
CA ALA A 62 -18.95 2.81 2.10
C ALA A 62 -18.84 2.17 3.48
N ASN A 63 -17.72 2.38 4.18
CA ASN A 63 -17.48 1.82 5.50
C ASN A 63 -18.46 2.35 6.57
N SER A 64 -18.91 3.60 6.46
CA SER A 64 -19.95 4.16 7.33
C SER A 64 -21.38 3.77 6.93
N GLY A 65 -21.56 3.04 5.82
CA GLY A 65 -22.87 2.68 5.27
C GLY A 65 -23.61 3.85 4.60
N SER A 66 -22.93 4.96 4.32
CA SER A 66 -23.53 6.13 3.67
C SER A 66 -23.81 5.90 2.18
N ILE A 67 -23.00 5.06 1.53
CA ILE A 67 -23.21 4.56 0.16
C ILE A 67 -22.86 3.08 0.09
N THR A 68 -23.28 2.37 -0.96
CA THR A 68 -22.89 0.96 -1.14
C THR A 68 -21.41 0.85 -1.56
N PRO A 69 -20.77 -0.32 -1.34
CA PRO A 69 -19.42 -0.57 -1.86
C PRO A 69 -19.31 -0.36 -3.38
N GLU A 70 -20.31 -0.80 -4.15
CA GLU A 70 -20.34 -0.65 -5.61
C GLU A 70 -20.37 0.83 -6.02
N GLU A 71 -21.22 1.62 -5.36
CA GLU A 71 -21.33 3.06 -5.62
C GLU A 71 -20.04 3.80 -5.25
N ALA A 72 -19.42 3.43 -4.11
CA ALA A 72 -18.15 4.00 -3.70
C ALA A 72 -17.04 3.75 -4.74
N LEU A 73 -16.93 2.53 -5.25
CA LEU A 73 -15.94 2.18 -6.26
C LEU A 73 -16.21 2.88 -7.60
N HIS A 74 -17.47 3.00 -8.01
CA HIS A 74 -17.83 3.71 -9.24
C HIS A 74 -17.46 5.20 -9.16
N ARG A 75 -17.85 5.88 -8.07
CA ARG A 75 -17.52 7.29 -7.85
C ARG A 75 -16.02 7.53 -7.72
N ALA A 76 -15.32 6.68 -6.97
CA ALA A 76 -13.87 6.77 -6.84
C ALA A 76 -13.20 6.69 -8.21
N ASN A 77 -13.63 5.75 -9.07
CA ASN A 77 -13.09 5.61 -10.40
C ASN A 77 -13.34 6.84 -11.28
N GLN A 78 -14.55 7.40 -11.25
CA GLN A 78 -14.88 8.62 -11.99
C GLN A 78 -14.02 9.83 -11.55
N GLU A 79 -13.82 10.00 -10.24
CA GLU A 79 -13.01 11.10 -9.69
C GLU A 79 -11.52 10.93 -10.00
N MET A 80 -10.98 9.72 -9.85
CA MET A 80 -9.59 9.42 -10.20
C MET A 80 -9.33 9.64 -11.71
N GLU A 81 -10.27 9.26 -12.57
CA GLU A 81 -10.18 9.50 -14.02
C GLU A 81 -10.14 11.00 -14.31
N ALA A 82 -11.01 11.80 -13.69
CA ALA A 82 -11.01 13.25 -13.86
C ALA A 82 -9.68 13.90 -13.43
N ILE A 83 -9.08 13.44 -12.33
CA ILE A 83 -7.76 13.91 -11.87
C ILE A 83 -6.69 13.61 -12.91
N VAL A 84 -6.65 12.39 -13.44
CA VAL A 84 -5.64 11.97 -14.41
C VAL A 84 -5.81 12.70 -15.74
N GLN A 85 -7.04 12.90 -16.21
CA GLN A 85 -7.33 13.58 -17.48
C GLN A 85 -6.99 15.08 -17.44
N ARG A 86 -7.15 15.74 -16.29
CA ARG A 86 -6.78 17.16 -16.13
C ARG A 86 -5.29 17.44 -16.39
N ALA A 87 -4.43 16.44 -16.19
CA ALA A 87 -2.99 16.57 -16.32
C ALA A 87 -2.46 16.19 -17.72
N LYS A 88 -3.34 15.79 -18.64
CA LYS A 88 -3.00 15.57 -20.06
C LYS A 88 -3.09 16.88 -20.82
#